data_AF-A0A5N1JKW1-F1
#
_entry.id   AF-A0A5N1JKW1-F1
#
_cell.length_a   1.000
_cell.length_b   1.000
_cell.length_c   1.000
_cell.angle_alpha   90.00
_cell.angle_beta   90.00
_cell.angle_gamma   90.00
#
_symmetry.space_group_name_H-M   'P 1'
#
loop_
_entity.id
_entity.type
_entity.pdbx_description
1 polymer ?
#
loop_
_entity_poly.entity_id
_entity_poly.type
_entity_poly.pdbx_seq_one_letter_code
_entity_poly.pdbx_strand_id
1 'polypeptide(L)'
;MAELIRMPKMSDTMTEGVIAEWHKKVGDTVKSGDVLAEVETDKATMDLEAYDEGTLLYIGVEKGQSVPIDGILAVVGKAGEDFKGLLDGNGSSNGSAEPKPEAPAEKPAPAPASNGTQQPAAKAPAPAAPAANINASIIRMPKMSDTMTEGTIVAWHKKEGDTVKSGDVLAEVETDKATMDLEAYEEGTLLYIGAKEGTAVAVDDVIAVVGEKGADFQALLQGGGQPAAAAPEPEAPKAETQPAAAPAEALTGNGHDSRVLASPLAKTIAKEKGVDLAQVQGSGPDGRIVKRDVETFQPAAQPASAPPAPAPAAKPAAPAPVAQTAPAAQEGGYEDIPLSQMRKTIARRLSESLFSAPHFYLTMEINMDKAMDLRGKVNEVSAVKVSFNDFVLKAAALALKKHPAVNSSWLGDKIRRYSYVNIGVAVAVDEGLLVPVIRNADQKTLSTIAAEVKDLAGKAKDKKLQPKDWEGSTFSISNLGMFGIDEFTAIINPPDSCILAIGSIKQTVKFEGEVAKPTNVMKVTLSCDHRSVDGATGASFLQTFKGLLENPFGMLV
;
A
#
# COMPACT_ATOMS: atom_id res chain seq x y z
N MET A 1 39.70 3.63 -3.64
CA MET A 1 39.22 4.95 -4.09
C MET A 1 38.42 5.51 -2.94
N ALA A 2 38.29 6.83 -2.80
CA ALA A 2 37.40 7.38 -1.78
C ALA A 2 35.96 6.88 -2.02
N GLU A 3 35.35 6.31 -0.98
CA GLU A 3 34.01 5.72 -1.01
C GLU A 3 33.06 6.53 -0.14
N LEU A 4 31.82 6.64 -0.62
CA LEU A 4 30.79 7.48 -0.02
C LEU A 4 29.96 6.63 0.95
N ILE A 5 30.03 6.95 2.23
CA ILE A 5 29.13 6.36 3.23
C ILE A 5 27.82 7.11 3.17
N ARG A 6 26.76 6.39 2.81
CA ARG A 6 25.38 6.89 2.79
C ARG A 6 24.60 6.39 3.99
N MET A 7 23.55 7.11 4.37
CA MET A 7 22.63 6.68 5.43
C MET A 7 21.93 5.38 5.02
N PRO A 8 22.20 4.25 5.71
CA PRO A 8 21.52 3.00 5.42
C PRO A 8 20.10 3.03 6.01
N LYS A 9 19.22 2.21 5.45
CA LYS A 9 17.90 1.98 6.04
C LYS A 9 18.04 1.10 7.29
N MET A 10 17.92 1.69 8.47
CA MET A 10 18.07 1.00 9.76
C MET A 10 16.74 0.53 10.39
N SER A 11 15.59 1.00 9.89
CA SER A 11 14.24 0.57 10.32
C SER A 11 13.30 0.55 9.12
N ASP A 12 12.34 -0.38 9.12
CA ASP A 12 11.40 -0.58 8.01
C ASP A 12 10.54 0.67 7.72
N THR A 13 10.32 1.49 8.73
CA THR A 13 9.49 2.72 8.70
C THR A 13 10.29 4.01 8.71
N MET A 14 11.62 3.94 8.76
CA MET A 14 12.50 5.11 8.78
C MET A 14 12.53 5.81 7.42
N THR A 15 12.55 7.15 7.43
CA THR A 15 12.72 7.99 6.22
C THR A 15 13.93 8.91 6.33
N GLU A 16 14.31 9.27 7.56
CA GLU A 16 15.53 9.99 7.91
C GLU A 16 16.07 9.47 9.26
N GLY A 17 17.37 9.67 9.51
CA GLY A 17 18.03 9.36 10.78
C GLY A 17 18.77 10.54 11.35
N VAL A 18 18.71 10.71 12.67
CA VAL A 18 19.39 11.79 13.38
C VAL A 18 20.71 11.26 13.94
N ILE A 19 21.83 11.95 13.70
CA ILE A 19 23.11 11.52 14.27
C ILE A 19 23.17 11.89 15.76
N ALA A 20 23.04 10.89 16.64
CA ALA A 20 23.09 11.07 18.08
C ALA A 20 24.52 11.35 18.58
N GLU A 21 25.51 10.62 18.05
CA GLU A 21 26.92 10.81 18.40
C GLU A 21 27.86 10.30 17.31
N TRP A 22 29.01 10.96 17.11
CA TRP A 22 30.09 10.45 16.27
C TRP A 22 31.18 9.85 17.15
N HIS A 23 31.56 8.59 16.87
CA HIS A 23 32.62 7.87 17.57
C HIS A 23 33.98 7.99 16.87
N LYS A 24 33.99 8.44 15.60
CA LYS A 24 35.20 8.68 14.80
C LYS A 24 35.25 10.12 14.28
N LYS A 25 36.46 10.67 14.15
CA LYS A 25 36.72 12.03 13.67
C LYS A 25 37.42 12.00 12.32
N VAL A 26 37.32 13.10 11.57
CA VAL A 26 38.06 13.27 10.32
C VAL A 26 39.56 13.10 10.59
N GLY A 27 40.18 12.17 9.87
CA GLY A 27 41.57 11.75 10.05
C GLY A 27 41.77 10.44 10.80
N ASP A 28 40.71 9.88 11.42
CA ASP A 28 40.80 8.60 12.13
C ASP A 28 40.82 7.42 11.15
N THR A 29 41.55 6.37 11.52
CA THR A 29 41.53 5.09 10.80
C THR A 29 40.28 4.30 11.18
N VAL A 30 39.59 3.81 10.16
CA VAL A 30 38.35 3.04 10.21
C VAL A 30 38.63 1.66 9.62
N LYS A 31 38.21 0.62 10.33
CA LYS A 31 38.19 -0.76 9.85
C LYS A 31 36.76 -1.21 9.58
N SER A 32 36.60 -2.23 8.76
CA SER A 32 35.31 -2.88 8.56
C SER A 32 34.80 -3.43 9.90
N GLY A 33 33.58 -3.07 10.29
CA GLY A 33 32.97 -3.36 11.58
C GLY A 33 33.24 -2.34 12.69
N ASP A 34 34.02 -1.27 12.45
CA ASP A 34 34.16 -0.18 13.43
C ASP A 34 32.87 0.66 13.49
N VAL A 35 32.42 0.98 14.70
CA VAL A 35 31.31 1.93 14.90
C VAL A 35 31.77 3.36 14.58
N LEU A 36 31.10 3.99 13.62
CA LEU A 36 31.36 5.34 13.17
C LEU A 36 30.53 6.37 13.95
N ALA A 37 29.25 6.08 14.14
CA ALA A 37 28.28 6.97 14.77
C ALA A 37 27.11 6.20 15.37
N GLU A 38 26.39 6.81 16.29
CA GLU A 38 25.07 6.38 16.74
C GLU A 38 24.00 7.16 15.97
N VAL A 39 23.05 6.44 15.39
CA VAL A 39 21.93 6.99 14.62
C VAL A 39 20.64 6.75 15.38
N GLU A 40 19.98 7.83 15.76
CA GLU A 40 18.62 7.78 16.31
C GLU A 40 17.61 7.61 15.18
N THR A 41 16.85 6.53 15.26
CA THR A 41 15.75 6.20 14.35
C THR A 41 14.39 6.42 15.03
N ASP A 42 13.31 6.18 14.30
CA ASP A 42 11.95 6.23 14.83
C ASP A 42 11.61 5.12 15.85
N LYS A 43 12.49 4.11 16.02
CA LYS A 43 12.29 2.97 16.91
C LYS A 43 13.34 2.82 18.00
N ALA A 44 14.60 3.10 17.68
CA ALA A 44 15.73 2.92 18.58
C ALA A 44 16.96 3.72 18.12
N THR A 45 17.91 3.91 19.01
CA THR A 45 19.27 4.31 18.65
C THR A 45 20.05 3.08 18.20
N MET A 46 20.69 3.15 17.03
CA MET A 46 21.42 2.05 16.41
C MET A 46 22.83 2.49 16.01
N ASP A 47 23.77 1.57 16.07
CA ASP A 47 25.17 1.82 15.72
C ASP A 47 25.36 1.76 14.20
N LEU A 48 25.97 2.80 13.63
CA LEU A 48 26.41 2.86 12.25
C LEU A 48 27.82 2.24 12.16
N GLU A 49 27.90 1.01 11.66
CA GLU A 49 29.15 0.32 11.40
C GLU A 49 29.73 0.70 10.03
N ALA A 50 31.07 0.80 9.95
CA ALA A 50 31.78 0.95 8.70
C ALA A 50 31.86 -0.37 7.94
N TYR A 51 31.49 -0.39 6.66
CA TYR A 51 31.75 -1.54 5.79
C TYR A 51 33.12 -1.46 5.13
N ASP A 52 33.58 -0.24 4.85
CA ASP A 52 34.80 0.05 4.09
C ASP A 52 35.97 0.42 5.01
N GLU A 53 37.16 -0.04 4.65
CA GLU A 53 38.40 0.23 5.38
C GLU A 53 39.12 1.47 4.83
N GLY A 54 39.54 2.38 5.70
CA GLY A 54 40.26 3.56 5.27
C GLY A 54 40.45 4.61 6.35
N THR A 55 40.79 5.83 5.94
CA THR A 55 40.81 7.02 6.79
C THR A 55 39.54 7.82 6.55
N LEU A 56 38.87 8.28 7.61
CA LEU A 56 37.69 9.13 7.50
C LEU A 56 38.12 10.50 6.96
N LEU A 57 37.75 10.82 5.71
CA LEU A 57 38.19 12.03 5.00
C LEU A 57 37.23 13.21 5.19
N TYR A 58 35.95 12.93 5.38
CA TYR A 58 34.91 13.95 5.50
C TYR A 58 33.72 13.44 6.31
N ILE A 59 33.12 14.32 7.10
CA ILE A 59 31.82 14.12 7.75
C ILE A 59 30.89 15.21 7.21
N GLY A 60 29.81 14.82 6.55
CA GLY A 60 28.86 15.75 5.92
C GLY A 60 27.77 16.26 6.85
N VAL A 61 27.60 15.63 8.01
CA VAL A 61 26.44 15.80 8.88
C VAL A 61 26.91 15.87 10.32
N GLU A 62 26.62 16.98 10.99
CA GLU A 62 27.01 17.21 12.38
C GLU A 62 26.07 16.48 13.36
N LYS A 63 26.55 16.29 14.61
CA LYS A 63 25.75 15.73 15.70
C LYS A 63 24.44 16.51 15.88
N GLY A 64 23.33 15.80 15.97
CA GLY A 64 21.97 16.34 16.12
C GLY A 64 21.26 16.74 14.82
N GLN A 65 21.90 16.56 13.66
CA GLN A 65 21.28 16.81 12.34
C GLN A 65 20.65 15.54 11.77
N SER A 66 19.54 15.70 11.03
CA SER A 66 18.85 14.60 10.34
C SER A 66 19.36 14.42 8.91
N VAL A 67 19.35 13.18 8.45
CA VAL A 67 19.80 12.78 7.11
C VAL A 67 18.80 11.79 6.52
N PRO A 68 18.28 12.04 5.31
CA PRO A 68 17.40 11.10 4.63
C PRO A 68 18.16 9.81 4.27
N ILE A 69 17.43 8.70 4.13
CA ILE A 69 18.01 7.45 3.58
C ILE A 69 18.72 7.76 2.25
N ASP A 70 19.87 7.12 2.03
CA ASP A 70 20.79 7.35 0.91
C ASP A 70 21.49 8.73 0.89
N GLY A 71 21.24 9.59 1.89
CA GLY A 71 21.94 10.84 2.10
C GLY A 71 23.41 10.65 2.49
N ILE A 72 24.27 11.62 2.15
CA ILE A 72 25.72 11.52 2.35
C ILE A 72 26.05 11.75 3.82
N LEU A 73 26.65 10.76 4.48
CA LEU A 73 27.09 10.85 5.87
C LEU A 73 28.56 11.18 6.00
N ALA A 74 29.41 10.42 5.31
CA ALA A 74 30.85 10.55 5.41
C ALA A 74 31.55 10.03 4.15
N VAL A 75 32.84 10.30 4.04
CA VAL A 75 33.71 9.73 3.00
C VAL A 75 34.86 9.03 3.67
N VAL A 76 35.16 7.78 3.31
CA VAL A 76 36.41 7.11 3.73
C VAL A 76 37.25 6.75 2.51
N GLY A 77 38.56 6.89 2.66
CA GLY A 77 39.51 6.65 1.57
C GLY A 77 40.95 6.69 2.06
N LYS A 78 41.90 6.81 1.16
CA LYS A 78 43.31 6.94 1.56
C LYS A 78 43.57 8.35 2.09
N ALA A 79 44.43 8.46 3.11
CA ALA A 79 44.81 9.75 3.69
C ALA A 79 45.32 10.71 2.60
N GLY A 80 44.65 11.86 2.44
CA GLY A 80 45.00 12.89 1.45
C GLY A 80 44.41 12.72 0.04
N GLU A 81 43.49 11.77 -0.17
CA GLU A 81 42.78 11.57 -1.44
C GLU A 81 41.73 12.67 -1.68
N ASP A 82 41.58 13.14 -2.93
CA ASP A 82 40.61 14.19 -3.28
C ASP A 82 39.19 13.60 -3.39
N PHE A 83 38.33 14.00 -2.46
CA PHE A 83 36.94 13.52 -2.34
C PHE A 83 35.91 14.53 -2.85
N LYS A 84 36.33 15.73 -3.30
CA LYS A 84 35.39 16.82 -3.64
C LYS A 84 34.47 16.45 -4.81
N GLY A 85 34.98 15.71 -5.80
CA GLY A 85 34.20 15.23 -6.94
C GLY A 85 33.07 14.26 -6.57
N LEU A 86 33.11 13.64 -5.37
CA LEU A 86 32.06 12.74 -4.88
C LEU A 86 30.91 13.49 -4.19
N LEU A 87 31.13 14.73 -3.76
CA LEU A 87 30.12 15.56 -3.09
C LEU A 87 29.23 16.33 -4.07
N ASP A 88 29.73 16.64 -5.27
CA ASP A 88 29.03 17.46 -6.29
C ASP A 88 27.97 16.69 -7.11
N GLY A 89 27.79 15.39 -6.86
CA GLY A 89 26.93 14.50 -7.65
C GLY A 89 25.43 14.50 -7.29
N ASN A 90 24.96 15.27 -6.30
CA ASN A 90 23.53 15.23 -5.92
C ASN A 90 23.06 16.54 -5.25
N GLY A 91 22.90 17.61 -6.02
CA GLY A 91 22.38 18.89 -5.54
C GLY A 91 20.85 18.95 -5.46
N SER A 92 20.27 18.59 -4.31
CA SER A 92 19.02 19.21 -3.86
C SER A 92 19.37 20.50 -3.13
N SER A 93 19.09 21.62 -3.79
CA SER A 93 19.29 22.96 -3.27
C SER A 93 18.10 23.38 -2.41
N ASN A 94 18.33 23.60 -1.11
CA ASN A 94 17.60 24.62 -0.38
C ASN A 94 18.42 25.09 0.84
N GLY A 95 18.82 26.36 0.84
CA GLY A 95 19.59 26.94 1.94
C GLY A 95 20.04 28.35 1.64
N SER A 96 19.09 29.29 1.63
CA SER A 96 19.36 30.73 1.63
C SER A 96 20.08 31.15 2.92
N ALA A 97 21.26 31.78 2.80
CA ALA A 97 21.83 32.58 3.88
C ALA A 97 22.61 33.78 3.29
N GLU A 98 22.13 34.98 3.59
CA GLU A 98 22.84 36.26 3.41
C GLU A 98 23.83 36.53 4.58
N PRO A 99 24.78 37.48 4.44
CA PRO A 99 26.18 37.30 4.84
C PRO A 99 26.67 38.22 5.98
N LYS A 100 27.82 37.88 6.60
CA LYS A 100 28.90 38.79 7.07
C LYS A 100 29.97 38.06 7.93
N PRO A 101 31.19 38.61 8.15
CA PRO A 101 32.20 39.19 7.23
C PRO A 101 33.62 38.57 7.39
N GLU A 102 34.50 38.87 6.41
CA GLU A 102 35.99 38.99 6.40
C GLU A 102 36.80 38.74 7.70
N ALA A 103 38.05 38.26 7.74
CA ALA A 103 39.14 37.85 6.81
C ALA A 103 40.35 37.44 7.73
N PRO A 104 41.61 37.17 7.29
CA PRO A 104 42.16 36.99 5.95
C PRO A 104 43.06 35.73 5.78
N ALA A 105 43.53 35.59 4.54
CA ALA A 105 44.30 34.53 3.91
C ALA A 105 45.70 34.21 4.47
N GLU A 106 46.16 32.98 4.18
CA GLU A 106 47.53 32.75 3.71
C GLU A 106 47.63 31.53 2.76
N LYS A 107 48.41 31.68 1.69
CA LYS A 107 48.85 30.73 0.64
C LYS A 107 50.34 31.06 0.38
N PRO A 108 51.14 30.26 -0.34
CA PRO A 108 51.20 28.79 -0.47
C PRO A 108 52.66 28.22 -0.48
N ALA A 109 52.75 26.89 -0.61
CA ALA A 109 53.80 26.12 -1.33
C ALA A 109 55.11 25.74 -0.57
N PRO A 110 55.95 24.82 -1.08
CA PRO A 110 55.78 23.80 -2.15
C PRO A 110 56.20 22.37 -1.76
N ALA A 111 55.87 21.40 -2.62
CA ALA A 111 56.48 20.07 -2.67
C ALA A 111 57.98 20.12 -3.05
N PRO A 112 58.70 19.00 -2.85
CA PRO A 112 59.47 18.49 -3.98
C PRO A 112 59.34 16.97 -4.19
N ALA A 113 59.40 16.60 -5.47
CA ALA A 113 59.56 15.26 -6.00
C ALA A 113 61.02 14.77 -5.89
N SER A 114 61.24 13.45 -5.85
CA SER A 114 62.03 12.72 -6.86
C SER A 114 62.24 11.23 -6.54
N ASN A 115 62.08 10.41 -7.59
CA ASN A 115 62.81 9.19 -7.95
C ASN A 115 62.87 7.96 -7.02
N GLY A 116 62.10 6.92 -7.39
CA GLY A 116 62.58 5.86 -8.29
C GLY A 116 63.59 4.84 -7.73
N THR A 117 63.15 3.58 -7.58
CA THR A 117 63.95 2.37 -7.88
C THR A 117 63.06 1.15 -8.09
N GLN A 118 63.49 0.28 -9.02
CA GLN A 118 62.83 -0.91 -9.53
C GLN A 118 62.92 -2.13 -8.58
N GLN A 119 61.86 -2.96 -8.62
CA GLN A 119 61.69 -4.42 -8.50
C GLN A 119 62.76 -5.32 -7.84
N PRO A 120 62.35 -6.42 -7.14
CA PRO A 120 61.90 -7.63 -7.85
C PRO A 120 60.67 -8.35 -7.25
N ALA A 121 60.08 -9.20 -8.10
CA ALA A 121 58.86 -9.99 -7.91
C ALA A 121 58.95 -11.12 -6.87
N ALA A 122 57.80 -11.46 -6.27
CA ALA A 122 57.52 -12.79 -5.71
C ALA A 122 56.07 -13.20 -6.01
N LYS A 123 55.90 -14.51 -6.23
CA LYS A 123 54.81 -15.22 -6.94
C LYS A 123 53.43 -15.21 -6.25
N ALA A 124 52.41 -15.31 -7.11
CA ALA A 124 51.01 -15.62 -6.83
C ALA A 124 50.78 -17.03 -6.22
N PRO A 125 49.63 -17.24 -5.55
CA PRO A 125 48.84 -18.46 -5.67
C PRO A 125 47.78 -18.30 -6.77
N ALA A 126 47.54 -19.39 -7.51
CA ALA A 126 46.74 -19.44 -8.73
C ALA A 126 45.23 -19.23 -8.50
N PRO A 127 44.52 -18.65 -9.48
CA PRO A 127 43.07 -18.55 -9.51
C PRO A 127 42.41 -19.91 -9.77
N ALA A 128 41.29 -20.16 -9.09
CA ALA A 128 40.38 -21.24 -9.45
C ALA A 128 39.80 -21.00 -10.86
N ALA A 129 39.70 -22.08 -11.62
CA ALA A 129 39.35 -22.15 -13.04
C ALA A 129 37.85 -21.78 -13.31
N PRO A 130 37.47 -21.55 -14.59
CA PRO A 130 36.51 -20.53 -15.01
C PRO A 130 35.04 -20.98 -14.96
N ALA A 131 34.15 -20.01 -14.71
CA ALA A 131 32.74 -20.13 -15.02
C ALA A 131 32.55 -20.34 -16.54
N ALA A 132 31.67 -21.27 -16.89
CA ALA A 132 31.32 -21.60 -18.26
C ALA A 132 30.82 -20.35 -19.02
N ASN A 133 31.25 -20.18 -20.27
CA ASN A 133 30.58 -19.29 -21.21
C ASN A 133 29.17 -19.83 -21.45
N ILE A 134 28.19 -19.31 -20.73
CA ILE A 134 26.78 -19.56 -21.02
C ILE A 134 26.34 -18.45 -21.95
N ASN A 135 26.18 -18.75 -23.24
CA ASN A 135 25.67 -17.82 -24.25
C ASN A 135 24.14 -17.67 -24.10
N ALA A 136 23.67 -17.19 -22.95
CA ALA A 136 22.27 -16.87 -22.68
C ALA A 136 22.14 -15.68 -21.73
N SER A 137 21.20 -14.79 -22.04
CA SER A 137 20.90 -13.55 -21.31
C SER A 137 19.53 -13.65 -20.63
N ILE A 138 19.46 -13.15 -19.39
CA ILE A 138 18.23 -13.11 -18.60
C ILE A 138 17.50 -11.81 -18.94
N ILE A 139 16.27 -11.93 -19.42
CA ILE A 139 15.37 -10.79 -19.59
C ILE A 139 14.59 -10.61 -18.29
N ARG A 140 14.76 -9.44 -17.68
CA ARG A 140 14.06 -9.00 -16.47
C ARG A 140 12.95 -8.04 -16.82
N MET A 141 11.93 -7.94 -15.97
CA MET A 141 10.83 -7.00 -16.13
C MET A 141 11.36 -5.55 -16.09
N PRO A 142 11.33 -4.79 -17.21
CA PRO A 142 11.81 -3.43 -17.20
C PRO A 142 10.86 -2.50 -16.45
N LYS A 143 11.40 -1.43 -15.88
CA LYS A 143 10.58 -0.35 -15.31
C LYS A 143 9.98 0.50 -16.44
N MET A 144 8.72 0.22 -16.79
CA MET A 144 8.02 0.88 -17.89
C MET A 144 7.25 2.16 -17.48
N SER A 145 7.22 2.49 -16.18
CA SER A 145 6.62 3.71 -15.63
C SER A 145 7.32 4.11 -14.31
N ASP A 146 7.49 5.42 -14.07
CA ASP A 146 8.21 5.94 -12.89
C ASP A 146 7.65 5.45 -11.54
N THR A 147 6.37 5.09 -11.53
CA THR A 147 5.59 4.64 -10.36
C THR A 147 5.35 3.13 -10.34
N MET A 148 5.86 2.39 -11.32
CA MET A 148 5.62 0.95 -11.46
C MET A 148 6.51 0.13 -10.52
N THR A 149 5.88 -0.76 -9.76
CA THR A 149 6.56 -1.77 -8.91
C THR A 149 6.39 -3.19 -9.43
N GLU A 150 5.32 -3.46 -10.19
CA GLU A 150 5.04 -4.73 -10.86
C GLU A 150 4.34 -4.49 -12.21
N GLY A 151 4.46 -5.44 -13.14
CA GLY A 151 3.78 -5.45 -14.45
C GLY A 151 3.13 -6.78 -14.74
N THR A 152 2.00 -6.78 -15.45
CA THR A 152 1.27 -8.02 -15.79
C THR A 152 1.48 -8.37 -17.24
N ILE A 153 1.89 -9.61 -17.54
CA ILE A 153 2.01 -10.05 -18.94
C ILE A 153 0.60 -10.31 -19.50
N VAL A 154 0.16 -9.52 -20.47
CA VAL A 154 -1.15 -9.65 -21.12
C VAL A 154 -1.15 -10.79 -22.13
N ALA A 155 -0.14 -10.81 -23.00
CA ALA A 155 0.00 -11.82 -24.05
C ALA A 155 1.48 -11.97 -24.45
N TRP A 156 1.91 -13.20 -24.74
CA TRP A 156 3.21 -13.46 -25.36
C TRP A 156 3.08 -13.52 -26.88
N HIS A 157 3.90 -12.75 -27.59
CA HIS A 157 3.98 -12.75 -29.06
C HIS A 157 5.03 -13.73 -29.59
N LYS A 158 5.89 -14.27 -28.72
CA LYS A 158 6.92 -15.27 -29.03
C LYS A 158 6.81 -16.47 -28.07
N LYS A 159 7.08 -17.67 -28.57
CA LYS A 159 7.04 -18.92 -27.79
C LYS A 159 8.44 -19.43 -27.50
N GLU A 160 8.57 -20.29 -26.49
CA GLU A 160 9.81 -21.00 -26.21
C GLU A 160 10.27 -21.78 -27.46
N GLY A 161 11.50 -21.55 -27.89
CA GLY A 161 12.09 -22.08 -29.11
C GLY A 161 12.07 -21.14 -30.32
N ASP A 162 11.37 -20.01 -30.25
CA ASP A 162 11.31 -19.04 -31.35
C ASP A 162 12.57 -18.17 -31.43
N THR A 163 12.96 -17.81 -32.65
CA THR A 163 14.05 -16.84 -32.88
C THR A 163 13.57 -15.42 -32.61
N VAL A 164 14.37 -14.70 -31.83
CA VAL A 164 14.17 -13.32 -31.39
C VAL A 164 15.29 -12.46 -31.99
N LYS A 165 14.91 -11.34 -32.59
CA LYS A 165 15.84 -10.30 -33.05
C LYS A 165 15.73 -9.07 -32.16
N SER A 166 16.77 -8.25 -32.14
CA SER A 166 16.71 -6.95 -31.46
C SER A 166 15.62 -6.08 -32.11
N GLY A 167 14.72 -5.54 -31.29
CA GLY A 167 13.51 -4.81 -31.69
C GLY A 167 12.26 -5.65 -31.93
N ASP A 168 12.32 -6.98 -31.82
CA ASP A 168 11.11 -7.81 -31.90
C ASP A 168 10.25 -7.66 -30.63
N VAL A 169 8.93 -7.54 -30.78
CA VAL A 169 8.00 -7.56 -29.64
C VAL A 169 7.88 -8.98 -29.08
N LEU A 170 8.23 -9.15 -27.81
CA LEU A 170 8.19 -10.41 -27.07
C LEU A 170 6.83 -10.66 -26.42
N ALA A 171 6.28 -9.62 -25.77
CA ALA A 171 5.04 -9.70 -25.01
C ALA A 171 4.39 -8.32 -24.86
N GLU A 172 3.10 -8.29 -24.56
CA GLU A 172 2.39 -7.10 -24.10
C GLU A 172 2.39 -7.07 -22.56
N VAL A 173 2.79 -5.94 -21.97
CA VAL A 173 2.83 -5.75 -20.53
C VAL A 173 1.85 -4.67 -20.12
N GLU A 174 0.88 -5.02 -19.28
CA GLU A 174 -0.02 -4.07 -18.63
C GLU A 174 0.68 -3.48 -17.41
N THR A 175 0.88 -2.17 -17.45
CA THR A 175 1.44 -1.36 -16.36
C THR A 175 0.32 -0.66 -15.57
N ASP A 176 0.71 0.16 -14.59
CA ASP A 176 -0.21 1.01 -13.83
C ASP A 176 -0.85 2.14 -14.66
N LYS A 177 -0.34 2.42 -15.87
CA LYS A 177 -0.77 3.55 -16.70
C LYS A 177 -1.26 3.17 -18.09
N ALA A 178 -0.69 2.12 -18.70
CA ALA A 178 -1.02 1.68 -20.05
C ALA A 178 -0.51 0.25 -20.30
N THR A 179 -1.06 -0.40 -21.34
CA THR A 179 -0.43 -1.57 -21.95
C THR A 179 0.69 -1.11 -22.86
N MET A 180 1.88 -1.68 -22.70
CA MET A 180 3.08 -1.36 -23.46
C MET A 180 3.72 -2.62 -24.02
N ASP A 181 4.34 -2.50 -25.19
CA ASP A 181 5.03 -3.61 -25.84
C ASP A 181 6.43 -3.81 -25.21
N LEU A 182 6.72 -5.05 -24.83
CA LEU A 182 8.05 -5.47 -24.39
C LEU A 182 8.88 -5.85 -25.61
N GLU A 183 9.81 -4.99 -25.99
CA GLU A 183 10.75 -5.24 -27.08
C GLU A 183 11.99 -6.03 -26.60
N ALA A 184 12.47 -6.93 -27.44
CA ALA A 184 13.72 -7.65 -27.23
C ALA A 184 14.92 -6.74 -27.52
N TYR A 185 15.85 -6.63 -26.58
CA TYR A 185 17.13 -5.95 -26.82
C TYR A 185 18.19 -6.92 -27.36
N GLU A 186 18.08 -8.19 -26.97
CA GLU A 186 19.05 -9.26 -27.25
C GLU A 186 18.60 -10.14 -28.43
N GLU A 187 19.56 -10.62 -29.21
CA GLU A 187 19.33 -11.55 -30.31
C GLU A 187 19.57 -12.99 -29.88
N GLY A 188 18.69 -13.92 -30.26
CA GLY A 188 18.86 -15.33 -29.90
C GLY A 188 17.61 -16.17 -30.08
N THR A 189 17.55 -17.30 -29.38
CA THR A 189 16.35 -18.14 -29.26
C THR A 189 15.73 -17.92 -27.89
N LEU A 190 14.41 -17.77 -27.81
CA LEU A 190 13.71 -17.71 -26.52
C LEU A 190 13.79 -19.08 -25.84
N LEU A 191 14.61 -19.22 -24.81
CA LEU A 191 14.90 -20.51 -24.17
C LEU A 191 13.92 -20.86 -23.06
N TYR A 192 13.36 -19.85 -22.38
CA TYR A 192 12.46 -20.04 -21.24
C TYR A 192 11.55 -18.84 -21.04
N ILE A 193 10.28 -19.09 -20.71
CA ILE A 193 9.30 -18.09 -20.25
C ILE A 193 9.00 -18.37 -18.77
N GLY A 194 9.44 -17.46 -17.89
CA GLY A 194 9.24 -17.59 -16.44
C GLY A 194 7.87 -17.09 -15.96
N ALA A 195 7.29 -16.13 -16.68
CA ALA A 195 6.01 -15.51 -16.32
C ALA A 195 4.90 -15.90 -17.31
N LYS A 196 3.85 -16.57 -16.82
CA LYS A 196 2.69 -16.92 -17.64
C LYS A 196 1.81 -15.71 -17.93
N GLU A 197 1.04 -15.76 -19.01
CA GLU A 197 0.00 -14.76 -19.31
C GLU A 197 -0.95 -14.59 -18.12
N GLY A 198 -1.30 -13.35 -17.80
CA GLY A 198 -2.07 -12.95 -16.63
C GLY A 198 -1.29 -12.91 -15.31
N THR A 199 0.01 -13.21 -15.30
CA THR A 199 0.84 -13.17 -14.08
C THR A 199 1.46 -11.80 -13.88
N ALA A 200 1.32 -11.25 -12.65
CA ALA A 200 2.03 -10.05 -12.23
C ALA A 200 3.46 -10.39 -11.81
N VAL A 201 4.44 -9.63 -12.31
CA VAL A 201 5.87 -9.82 -12.08
C VAL A 201 6.46 -8.50 -11.58
N ALA A 202 7.26 -8.54 -10.50
CA ALA A 202 7.88 -7.33 -9.98
C ALA A 202 8.89 -6.75 -10.96
N VAL A 203 9.15 -5.45 -10.88
CA VAL A 203 10.25 -4.84 -11.64
C VAL A 203 11.57 -5.52 -11.25
N ASP A 204 12.44 -5.75 -12.24
CA ASP A 204 13.70 -6.49 -12.13
C ASP A 204 13.60 -8.01 -11.93
N ASP A 205 12.40 -8.59 -11.75
CA ASP A 205 12.23 -10.04 -11.72
C ASP A 205 12.38 -10.69 -13.10
N VAL A 206 12.81 -11.95 -13.13
CA VAL A 206 13.08 -12.71 -14.36
C VAL A 206 11.78 -13.07 -15.07
N ILE A 207 11.64 -12.61 -16.31
CA ILE A 207 10.47 -12.90 -17.15
C ILE A 207 10.75 -13.90 -18.26
N ALA A 208 11.96 -13.90 -18.81
CA ALA A 208 12.37 -14.80 -19.88
C ALA A 208 13.89 -14.96 -19.95
N VAL A 209 14.36 -15.97 -20.70
CA VAL A 209 15.77 -16.16 -21.03
C VAL A 209 15.93 -16.28 -22.54
N VAL A 210 16.85 -15.53 -23.13
CA VAL A 210 17.16 -15.57 -24.57
C VAL A 210 18.63 -15.95 -24.76
N GLY A 211 18.92 -16.91 -25.63
CA GLY A 211 20.29 -17.38 -25.86
C GLY A 211 20.44 -18.35 -27.02
N GLU A 212 21.61 -18.96 -27.14
CA GLU A 212 21.86 -19.99 -28.15
C GLU A 212 21.05 -21.26 -27.87
N LYS A 213 20.59 -21.93 -28.94
CA LYS A 213 19.78 -23.14 -28.87
C LYS A 213 20.55 -24.26 -28.13
N GLY A 214 20.10 -24.60 -26.92
CA GLY A 214 20.73 -25.63 -26.08
C GLY A 214 21.65 -25.10 -24.98
N ALA A 215 21.70 -23.79 -24.74
CA ALA A 215 22.40 -23.22 -23.59
C ALA A 215 21.76 -23.67 -22.26
N ASP A 216 22.61 -23.94 -21.25
CA ASP A 216 22.17 -24.36 -19.91
C ASP A 216 21.62 -23.16 -19.12
N PHE A 217 20.37 -22.79 -19.42
CA PHE A 217 19.67 -21.68 -18.76
C PHE A 217 19.30 -21.99 -17.30
N GLN A 218 19.37 -23.26 -16.85
CA GLN A 218 19.07 -23.61 -15.46
C GLN A 218 20.14 -23.09 -14.50
N ALA A 219 21.41 -23.08 -14.91
CA ALA A 219 22.49 -22.47 -14.14
C ALA A 219 22.31 -20.96 -13.96
N LEU A 220 21.72 -20.27 -14.94
CA LEU A 220 21.41 -18.83 -14.89
C LEU A 220 20.23 -18.51 -13.95
N LEU A 221 19.20 -19.37 -13.92
CA LEU A 221 18.06 -19.21 -13.00
C LEU A 221 18.44 -19.52 -11.53
N GLN A 222 19.39 -20.44 -11.30
CA GLN A 222 19.86 -20.80 -9.96
C GLN A 222 20.87 -19.79 -9.36
N GLY A 223 21.53 -18.98 -10.19
CA GLY A 223 22.45 -17.92 -9.74
C GLY A 223 21.78 -16.58 -9.39
N GLY A 224 20.47 -16.43 -9.63
CA GLY A 224 19.68 -15.23 -9.34
C GLY A 224 18.78 -15.34 -8.11
N GLY A 225 18.82 -16.46 -7.39
CA GLY A 225 18.03 -16.68 -6.17
C GLY A 225 18.72 -16.07 -4.94
N GLN A 226 18.06 -15.12 -4.31
CA GLN A 226 18.40 -14.63 -2.97
C GLN A 226 18.53 -15.82 -1.99
N PRO A 227 19.58 -15.90 -1.14
CA PRO A 227 19.72 -17.00 -0.20
C PRO A 227 18.56 -17.02 0.80
N ALA A 228 17.88 -18.15 0.90
CA ALA A 228 16.92 -18.42 1.96
C ALA A 228 17.64 -18.39 3.32
N ALA A 229 17.24 -17.45 4.18
CA ALA A 229 17.70 -17.37 5.55
C ALA A 229 17.28 -18.61 6.35
N ALA A 230 18.28 -19.33 6.87
CA ALA A 230 18.11 -20.44 7.79
C ALA A 230 17.69 -19.92 9.17
N ALA A 231 16.67 -20.56 9.76
CA ALA A 231 16.20 -20.29 11.11
C ALA A 231 17.23 -20.75 12.17
N PRO A 232 17.47 -19.96 13.24
CA PRO A 232 18.35 -20.38 14.33
C PRO A 232 17.64 -21.35 15.29
N GLU A 233 18.36 -22.40 15.65
CA GLU A 233 17.96 -23.45 16.61
C GLU A 233 18.23 -22.99 18.06
N PRO A 234 17.27 -23.11 19.00
CA PRO A 234 17.46 -22.62 20.37
C PRO A 234 18.25 -23.57 21.26
N GLU A 235 19.22 -22.97 21.96
CA GLU A 235 20.06 -23.54 23.00
C GLU A 235 19.28 -23.82 24.31
N ALA A 236 19.64 -24.90 25.00
CA ALA A 236 18.96 -25.42 26.20
C ALA A 236 19.36 -24.69 27.49
N PRO A 237 18.40 -24.35 28.39
CA PRO A 237 18.73 -23.95 29.75
C PRO A 237 18.66 -25.11 30.76
N LYS A 238 19.63 -25.03 31.67
CA LYS A 238 19.99 -25.87 32.80
C LYS A 238 18.93 -25.83 33.93
N ALA A 239 18.82 -26.93 34.67
CA ALA A 239 17.93 -27.11 35.81
C ALA A 239 18.41 -26.36 37.07
N GLU A 240 17.48 -25.84 37.88
CA GLU A 240 17.63 -25.78 39.34
C GLU A 240 16.29 -25.67 40.10
N THR A 241 16.12 -26.62 41.03
CA THR A 241 15.50 -26.58 42.37
C THR A 241 14.05 -26.10 42.61
N GLN A 242 13.27 -27.06 43.10
CA GLN A 242 12.02 -26.94 43.87
C GLN A 242 12.30 -26.47 45.32
N PRO A 243 11.34 -25.86 46.03
CA PRO A 243 10.70 -26.64 47.11
C PRO A 243 9.19 -26.37 47.36
N ALA A 244 8.48 -27.50 47.55
CA ALA A 244 7.46 -27.84 48.56
C ALA A 244 6.26 -26.91 48.88
N ALA A 245 5.04 -27.47 48.70
CA ALA A 245 3.99 -27.48 49.72
C ALA A 245 2.89 -28.53 49.43
N ALA A 246 2.53 -29.28 50.46
CA ALA A 246 1.24 -29.95 50.69
C ALA A 246 0.83 -29.57 52.15
N PRO A 247 -0.41 -29.82 52.67
CA PRO A 247 -1.56 -30.55 52.11
C PRO A 247 -2.97 -29.90 52.40
N ALA A 248 -4.03 -30.63 52.02
CA ALA A 248 -5.43 -30.60 52.51
C ALA A 248 -6.35 -29.45 52.03
N GLU A 249 -7.66 -29.57 51.81
CA GLU A 249 -8.67 -30.65 51.88
C GLU A 249 -9.93 -30.20 51.11
N ALA A 250 -10.81 -31.15 50.80
CA ALA A 250 -12.00 -31.02 49.97
C ALA A 250 -13.15 -30.17 50.57
N LEU A 251 -14.08 -29.69 49.72
CA LEU A 251 -15.53 -29.85 49.88
C LEU A 251 -16.31 -29.41 48.60
N THR A 252 -16.95 -30.40 47.98
CA THR A 252 -18.31 -30.48 47.38
C THR A 252 -19.00 -29.27 46.70
N GLY A 253 -19.51 -29.50 45.49
CA GLY A 253 -20.66 -28.76 44.92
C GLY A 253 -21.03 -29.19 43.49
N ASN A 254 -22.05 -30.04 43.33
CA ASN A 254 -22.68 -30.39 42.05
C ASN A 254 -23.40 -29.18 41.42
N GLY A 255 -23.27 -29.01 40.09
CA GLY A 255 -24.14 -28.12 39.32
C GLY A 255 -23.76 -28.08 37.85
N HIS A 256 -24.60 -28.65 36.99
CA HIS A 256 -24.55 -28.56 35.53
C HIS A 256 -24.61 -27.11 35.05
N ASP A 257 -23.45 -26.52 34.72
CA ASP A 257 -23.30 -25.42 33.75
C ASP A 257 -21.81 -25.28 33.38
N SER A 258 -21.34 -26.10 32.43
CA SER A 258 -19.91 -26.31 32.16
C SER A 258 -19.30 -25.17 31.34
N ARG A 259 -19.09 -24.01 31.99
CA ARG A 259 -18.23 -22.95 31.47
C ARG A 259 -16.79 -23.46 31.47
N VAL A 260 -16.30 -23.87 30.30
CA VAL A 260 -14.95 -24.40 30.13
C VAL A 260 -13.91 -23.33 30.48
N LEU A 261 -13.20 -23.54 31.59
CA LEU A 261 -12.10 -22.69 32.02
C LEU A 261 -10.86 -23.01 31.18
N ALA A 262 -10.62 -22.22 30.14
CA ALA A 262 -9.44 -22.34 29.28
C ALA A 262 -8.68 -21.01 29.21
N SER A 263 -7.35 -21.08 29.19
CA SER A 263 -6.49 -19.90 28.96
C SER A 263 -6.73 -19.31 27.55
N PRO A 264 -6.57 -17.98 27.36
CA PRO A 264 -6.81 -17.34 26.05
C PRO A 264 -6.02 -17.99 24.90
N LEU A 265 -4.77 -18.36 25.17
CA LEU A 265 -3.89 -19.03 24.21
C LEU A 265 -4.38 -20.44 23.85
N ALA A 266 -4.88 -21.21 24.83
CA ALA A 266 -5.45 -22.54 24.58
C ALA A 266 -6.74 -22.47 23.74
N LYS A 267 -7.56 -21.42 23.91
CA LYS A 267 -8.77 -21.22 23.09
C LYS A 267 -8.45 -20.95 21.62
N THR A 268 -7.42 -20.15 21.36
CA THR A 268 -6.96 -19.87 19.99
C THR A 268 -6.43 -21.14 19.32
N ILE A 269 -5.56 -21.88 20.01
CA ILE A 269 -4.96 -23.12 19.48
C ILE A 269 -6.01 -24.22 19.26
N ALA A 270 -7.00 -24.33 20.13
CA ALA A 270 -8.08 -25.30 19.97
C ALA A 270 -8.96 -24.99 18.75
N LYS A 271 -9.23 -23.70 18.50
CA LYS A 271 -9.98 -23.25 17.32
C LYS A 271 -9.21 -23.52 16.02
N GLU A 272 -7.89 -23.30 16.03
CA GLU A 272 -7.01 -23.57 14.89
C GLU A 272 -6.85 -25.07 14.60
N LYS A 273 -6.85 -25.92 15.64
CA LYS A 273 -6.72 -27.38 15.52
C LYS A 273 -8.07 -28.13 15.45
N GLY A 274 -9.19 -27.43 15.50
CA GLY A 274 -10.53 -28.03 15.49
C GLY A 274 -10.83 -28.93 16.70
N VAL A 275 -10.18 -28.67 17.85
CA VAL A 275 -10.33 -29.46 19.07
C VAL A 275 -11.46 -28.89 19.93
N ASP A 276 -12.42 -29.72 20.31
CA ASP A 276 -13.47 -29.33 21.26
C ASP A 276 -12.92 -29.29 22.69
N LEU A 277 -12.82 -28.08 23.24
CA LEU A 277 -12.32 -27.83 24.60
C LEU A 277 -13.16 -28.50 25.69
N ALA A 278 -14.41 -28.87 25.42
CA ALA A 278 -15.22 -29.63 26.37
C ALA A 278 -14.71 -31.07 26.59
N GLN A 279 -13.91 -31.60 25.65
CA GLN A 279 -13.36 -32.95 25.70
C GLN A 279 -11.91 -32.99 26.20
N VAL A 280 -11.30 -31.81 26.40
CA VAL A 280 -9.92 -31.69 26.86
C VAL A 280 -9.89 -31.50 28.38
N GLN A 281 -9.25 -32.45 29.07
CA GLN A 281 -9.03 -32.33 30.52
C GLN A 281 -7.94 -31.30 30.80
N GLY A 282 -8.28 -30.23 31.53
CA GLY A 282 -7.32 -29.16 31.87
C GLY A 282 -6.39 -29.55 33.02
N SER A 283 -5.08 -29.31 32.83
CA SER A 283 -4.03 -29.63 33.80
C SER A 283 -3.54 -28.41 34.60
N GLY A 284 -4.12 -27.22 34.38
CA GLY A 284 -3.77 -25.98 35.08
C GLY A 284 -4.48 -25.82 36.45
N PRO A 285 -4.11 -24.77 37.22
CA PRO A 285 -4.77 -24.45 38.50
C PRO A 285 -6.29 -24.32 38.33
N ASP A 286 -7.04 -24.91 39.26
CA ASP A 286 -8.52 -25.03 39.23
C ASP A 286 -9.10 -25.80 38.01
N GLY A 287 -8.31 -26.72 37.41
CA GLY A 287 -8.76 -27.53 36.27
C GLY A 287 -8.76 -26.78 34.93
N ARG A 288 -7.99 -25.69 34.85
CA ARG A 288 -7.93 -24.82 33.66
C ARG A 288 -7.16 -25.47 32.51
N ILE A 289 -7.71 -25.42 31.29
CA ILE A 289 -7.06 -25.91 30.08
C ILE A 289 -5.96 -24.92 29.65
N VAL A 290 -4.72 -25.41 29.63
CA VAL A 290 -3.54 -24.66 29.19
C VAL A 290 -3.05 -25.16 27.84
N LYS A 291 -2.16 -24.38 27.19
CA LYS A 291 -1.65 -24.66 25.83
C LYS A 291 -1.26 -26.13 25.64
N ARG A 292 -0.54 -26.70 26.60
CA ARG A 292 -0.06 -28.09 26.53
C ARG A 292 -1.19 -29.09 26.39
N ASP A 293 -2.30 -28.91 27.10
CA ASP A 293 -3.41 -29.87 27.13
C ASP A 293 -4.07 -30.00 25.75
N VAL A 294 -4.23 -28.87 25.04
CA VAL A 294 -4.79 -28.84 23.67
C VAL A 294 -3.80 -29.40 22.64
N GLU A 295 -2.49 -29.16 22.85
CA GLU A 295 -1.45 -29.66 21.95
C GLU A 295 -1.20 -31.15 22.08
N THR A 296 -1.38 -31.72 23.27
CA THR A 296 -1.25 -33.15 23.54
C THR A 296 -2.55 -33.92 23.40
N PHE A 297 -3.68 -33.25 23.15
CA PHE A 297 -4.97 -33.88 22.98
C PHE A 297 -5.03 -34.61 21.63
N GLN A 298 -5.11 -35.94 21.69
CA GLN A 298 -5.41 -36.80 20.56
C GLN A 298 -6.82 -37.37 20.75
N PRO A 299 -7.73 -37.25 19.77
CA PRO A 299 -9.06 -37.83 19.87
C PRO A 299 -8.94 -39.35 20.11
N ALA A 300 -9.43 -39.83 21.25
CA ALA A 300 -9.52 -41.26 21.50
C ALA A 300 -10.55 -41.86 20.53
N ALA A 301 -10.13 -42.80 19.67
CA ALA A 301 -11.03 -43.58 18.86
C ALA A 301 -12.03 -44.33 19.78
N GLN A 302 -13.33 -44.17 19.53
CA GLN A 302 -14.36 -44.89 20.26
C GLN A 302 -14.15 -46.41 20.13
N PRO A 303 -14.29 -47.20 21.21
CA PRO A 303 -14.19 -48.64 21.14
C PRO A 303 -15.30 -49.25 20.27
N ALA A 304 -14.90 -49.99 19.25
CA ALA A 304 -15.79 -50.91 18.53
C ALA A 304 -16.30 -51.99 19.50
N SER A 305 -17.63 -52.17 19.53
CA SER A 305 -18.29 -53.23 20.29
C SER A 305 -17.92 -54.63 19.76
N ALA A 306 -17.70 -55.56 20.69
CA ALA A 306 -17.21 -56.92 20.49
C ALA A 306 -18.07 -57.82 19.57
N PRO A 307 -17.47 -58.86 18.94
CA PRO A 307 -18.15 -59.73 17.98
C PRO A 307 -18.96 -60.86 18.66
N PRO A 308 -20.12 -61.28 18.13
CA PRO A 308 -20.78 -62.53 18.51
C PRO A 308 -20.14 -63.75 17.84
N ALA A 309 -20.17 -64.88 18.56
CA ALA A 309 -19.64 -66.19 18.18
C ALA A 309 -20.39 -66.86 16.99
N PRO A 310 -19.78 -67.86 16.32
CA PRO A 310 -20.31 -68.40 15.07
C PRO A 310 -21.33 -69.53 15.28
N ALA A 311 -22.35 -69.57 14.42
CA ALA A 311 -23.34 -70.64 14.30
C ALA A 311 -23.80 -70.74 12.82
N PRO A 312 -24.30 -71.90 12.35
CA PRO A 312 -23.87 -72.51 11.07
C PRO A 312 -24.62 -72.05 9.82
N ALA A 313 -24.04 -72.39 8.66
CA ALA A 313 -24.54 -72.12 7.32
C ALA A 313 -25.95 -72.68 7.05
N ALA A 314 -26.86 -71.84 6.54
CA ALA A 314 -28.02 -72.26 5.75
C ALA A 314 -28.59 -71.12 4.85
N LYS A 315 -28.55 -71.40 3.54
CA LYS A 315 -29.38 -70.97 2.39
C LYS A 315 -29.62 -69.48 2.04
N PRO A 316 -29.72 -69.16 0.73
CA PRO A 316 -29.78 -67.79 0.23
C PRO A 316 -31.21 -67.23 0.21
N ALA A 317 -31.36 -65.97 0.65
CA ALA A 317 -32.58 -65.18 0.52
C ALA A 317 -32.27 -63.80 -0.09
N ALA A 318 -33.29 -63.25 -0.75
CA ALA A 318 -33.31 -62.22 -1.79
C ALA A 318 -32.56 -60.89 -1.53
N PRO A 319 -32.17 -60.15 -2.59
CA PRO A 319 -31.48 -58.87 -2.46
C PRO A 319 -32.39 -57.83 -1.76
N ALA A 320 -31.92 -57.34 -0.62
CA ALA A 320 -32.47 -56.16 0.03
C ALA A 320 -32.13 -54.90 -0.80
N PRO A 321 -33.02 -53.89 -0.83
CA PRO A 321 -32.81 -52.70 -1.63
C PRO A 321 -31.55 -51.96 -1.17
N VAL A 322 -30.73 -51.57 -2.15
CA VAL A 322 -29.58 -50.69 -1.93
C VAL A 322 -30.03 -49.46 -1.15
N ALA A 323 -29.56 -49.35 0.09
CA ALA A 323 -29.63 -48.11 0.83
C ALA A 323 -28.94 -47.05 -0.02
N GLN A 324 -29.73 -46.11 -0.54
CA GLN A 324 -29.21 -44.91 -1.17
C GLN A 324 -28.27 -44.27 -0.16
N THR A 325 -26.98 -44.28 -0.48
CA THR A 325 -26.01 -43.42 0.19
C THR A 325 -26.58 -42.01 0.13
N ALA A 326 -26.96 -41.48 1.30
CA ALA A 326 -27.28 -40.07 1.41
C ALA A 326 -26.15 -39.30 0.72
N PRO A 327 -26.45 -38.37 -0.22
CA PRO A 327 -25.39 -37.60 -0.84
C PRO A 327 -24.59 -36.94 0.27
N ALA A 328 -23.27 -37.18 0.26
CA ALA A 328 -22.34 -36.41 1.07
C ALA A 328 -22.72 -34.94 0.88
N ALA A 329 -22.91 -34.23 2.00
CA ALA A 329 -23.21 -32.81 1.95
C ALA A 329 -22.18 -32.17 1.01
N GLN A 330 -22.65 -31.61 -0.12
CA GLN A 330 -21.78 -30.84 -1.00
C GLN A 330 -21.13 -29.79 -0.10
N GLU A 331 -19.81 -29.88 0.10
CA GLU A 331 -19.03 -28.75 0.56
C GLU A 331 -19.42 -27.59 -0.36
N GLY A 332 -19.98 -26.52 0.23
CA GLY A 332 -20.58 -25.44 -0.52
C GLY A 332 -19.61 -24.95 -1.59
N GLY A 333 -20.08 -24.89 -2.84
CA GLY A 333 -19.25 -24.42 -3.95
C GLY A 333 -18.90 -22.94 -3.75
N TYR A 334 -17.62 -22.62 -3.91
CA TYR A 334 -17.13 -21.26 -4.06
C TYR A 334 -16.49 -21.09 -5.44
N GLU A 335 -16.42 -19.86 -5.92
CA GLU A 335 -15.75 -19.48 -7.16
C GLU A 335 -14.74 -18.38 -6.84
N ASP A 336 -13.48 -18.59 -7.22
CA ASP A 336 -12.43 -17.60 -7.10
C ASP A 336 -12.33 -16.78 -8.38
N ILE A 337 -12.55 -15.47 -8.27
CA ILE A 337 -12.43 -14.53 -9.39
C ILE A 337 -11.12 -13.74 -9.22
N PRO A 338 -10.17 -13.84 -10.17
CA PRO A 338 -8.93 -13.06 -10.11
C PRO A 338 -9.17 -11.54 -10.08
N LEU A 339 -8.39 -10.81 -9.29
CA LEU A 339 -8.47 -9.36 -9.22
C LEU A 339 -7.75 -8.70 -10.41
N SER A 340 -8.44 -7.78 -11.10
CA SER A 340 -7.81 -6.90 -12.09
C SER A 340 -6.84 -5.91 -11.46
N GLN A 341 -5.86 -5.42 -12.23
CA GLN A 341 -4.89 -4.42 -11.75
C GLN A 341 -5.55 -3.12 -11.29
N MET A 342 -6.59 -2.65 -12.01
CA MET A 342 -7.38 -1.51 -11.58
C MET A 342 -8.03 -1.75 -10.21
N ARG A 343 -8.60 -2.94 -9.96
CA ARG A 343 -9.24 -3.26 -8.67
C ARG A 343 -8.23 -3.33 -7.53
N LYS A 344 -7.04 -3.91 -7.77
CA LYS A 344 -5.94 -3.91 -6.79
C LYS A 344 -5.51 -2.49 -6.41
N THR A 345 -5.36 -1.63 -7.42
CA THR A 345 -4.96 -0.22 -7.22
C THR A 345 -6.00 0.57 -6.42
N ILE A 346 -7.29 0.41 -6.76
CA ILE A 346 -8.39 1.02 -6.01
C ILE A 346 -8.39 0.53 -4.56
N ALA A 347 -8.25 -0.78 -4.33
CA ALA A 347 -8.21 -1.35 -2.98
C ALA A 347 -7.07 -0.74 -2.14
N ARG A 348 -5.85 -0.69 -2.70
CA ARG A 348 -4.69 -0.06 -2.04
C ARG A 348 -4.97 1.39 -1.66
N ARG A 349 -5.44 2.21 -2.61
CA ARG A 349 -5.71 3.64 -2.38
C ARG A 349 -6.82 3.89 -1.35
N LEU A 350 -7.89 3.09 -1.37
CA LEU A 350 -8.98 3.20 -0.40
C LEU A 350 -8.52 2.81 1.01
N SER A 351 -7.71 1.76 1.14
CA SER A 351 -7.10 1.38 2.41
C SER A 351 -6.16 2.48 2.91
N GLU A 352 -5.25 2.98 2.07
CA GLU A 352 -4.35 4.09 2.42
C GLU A 352 -5.14 5.31 2.90
N SER A 353 -6.20 5.71 2.19
CA SER A 353 -7.06 6.83 2.59
C SER A 353 -7.69 6.62 3.96
N LEU A 354 -8.38 5.49 4.16
CA LEU A 354 -9.17 5.25 5.37
C LEU A 354 -8.31 5.05 6.62
N PHE A 355 -7.13 4.44 6.48
CA PHE A 355 -6.24 4.18 7.61
C PHE A 355 -5.27 5.34 7.90
N SER A 356 -4.95 6.18 6.92
CA SER A 356 -4.02 7.31 7.12
C SER A 356 -4.72 8.63 7.46
N ALA A 357 -5.93 8.87 6.94
CA ALA A 357 -6.70 10.09 7.21
C ALA A 357 -7.71 9.83 8.35
N PRO A 358 -7.61 10.55 9.48
CA PRO A 358 -8.63 10.50 10.54
C PRO A 358 -9.95 11.06 10.01
N HIS A 359 -10.81 10.19 9.48
CA HIS A 359 -12.09 10.57 8.93
C HIS A 359 -13.04 11.00 10.05
N PHE A 360 -13.68 12.14 9.87
CA PHE A 360 -14.88 12.49 10.61
C PHE A 360 -15.99 12.93 9.65
N TYR A 361 -17.23 12.83 10.13
CA TYR A 361 -18.41 12.94 9.28
C TYR A 361 -19.35 14.02 9.80
N LEU A 362 -19.86 14.85 8.89
CA LEU A 362 -20.87 15.86 9.17
C LEU A 362 -22.06 15.64 8.25
N THR A 363 -23.24 15.36 8.81
CA THR A 363 -24.49 15.22 8.05
C THR A 363 -25.35 16.47 8.19
N MET A 364 -26.01 16.86 7.10
CA MET A 364 -27.09 17.84 7.14
C MET A 364 -28.24 17.50 6.19
N GLU A 365 -29.40 18.08 6.49
CA GLU A 365 -30.57 18.06 5.62
C GLU A 365 -30.75 19.39 4.89
N ILE A 366 -31.10 19.34 3.61
CA ILE A 366 -31.26 20.48 2.73
C ILE A 366 -32.66 20.44 2.12
N ASN A 367 -33.41 21.54 2.23
CA ASN A 367 -34.67 21.70 1.50
C ASN A 367 -34.39 21.99 0.02
N MET A 368 -34.87 21.11 -0.86
CA MET A 368 -34.65 21.18 -2.31
C MET A 368 -35.81 21.81 -3.09
N ASP A 369 -36.92 22.21 -2.46
CA ASP A 369 -38.12 22.68 -3.15
C ASP A 369 -37.83 23.83 -4.13
N LYS A 370 -37.09 24.86 -3.68
CA LYS A 370 -36.69 26.00 -4.53
C LYS A 370 -35.71 25.59 -5.63
N ALA A 371 -34.81 24.64 -5.37
CA ALA A 371 -33.92 24.08 -6.39
C ALA A 371 -34.68 23.28 -7.44
N MET A 372 -35.72 22.56 -7.05
CA MET A 372 -36.63 21.84 -7.96
C MET A 372 -37.41 22.78 -8.86
N ASP A 373 -38.01 23.84 -8.30
CA ASP A 373 -38.70 24.87 -9.06
C ASP A 373 -37.76 25.58 -10.05
N LEU A 374 -36.60 26.06 -9.58
CA LEU A 374 -35.64 26.74 -10.47
C LEU A 374 -35.11 25.80 -11.55
N ARG A 375 -34.84 24.54 -11.23
CA ARG A 375 -34.40 23.55 -12.22
C ARG A 375 -35.45 23.34 -13.33
N GLY A 376 -36.73 23.38 -12.99
CA GLY A 376 -37.82 23.35 -13.98
C GLY A 376 -37.67 24.50 -14.98
N LYS A 377 -37.62 25.73 -14.47
CA LYS A 377 -37.48 26.96 -15.25
C LYS A 377 -36.19 27.00 -16.08
N VAL A 378 -35.06 26.58 -15.51
CA VAL A 378 -33.77 26.52 -16.22
C VAL A 378 -33.83 25.54 -17.39
N ASN A 379 -34.49 24.39 -17.22
CA ASN A 379 -34.61 23.39 -18.28
C ASN A 379 -35.58 23.78 -19.41
N GLU A 380 -36.45 24.76 -19.21
CA GLU A 380 -37.30 25.31 -20.29
C GLU A 380 -36.49 26.16 -21.27
N VAL A 381 -35.42 26.82 -20.78
CA VAL A 381 -34.61 27.76 -21.58
C VAL A 381 -33.24 27.20 -21.98
N SER A 382 -32.72 26.22 -21.24
CA SER A 382 -31.39 25.65 -21.48
C SER A 382 -31.40 24.64 -22.62
N ALA A 383 -30.46 24.78 -23.55
CA ALA A 383 -30.23 23.78 -24.61
C ALA A 383 -29.75 22.42 -24.07
N VAL A 384 -29.12 22.41 -22.89
CA VAL A 384 -28.63 21.20 -22.22
C VAL A 384 -29.48 20.93 -20.99
N LYS A 385 -29.97 19.70 -20.84
CA LYS A 385 -30.75 19.28 -19.68
C LYS A 385 -29.88 19.31 -18.41
N VAL A 386 -30.20 20.22 -17.50
CA VAL A 386 -29.57 20.38 -16.19
C VAL A 386 -30.21 19.42 -15.19
N SER A 387 -29.38 18.68 -14.46
CA SER A 387 -29.72 17.76 -13.39
C SER A 387 -29.57 18.41 -12.00
N PHE A 388 -30.07 17.74 -10.95
CA PHE A 388 -29.81 18.20 -9.57
C PHE A 388 -28.33 18.08 -9.19
N ASN A 389 -27.60 17.14 -9.80
CA ASN A 389 -26.17 16.97 -9.58
C ASN A 389 -25.38 18.21 -10.03
N ASP A 390 -25.83 18.89 -11.09
CA ASP A 390 -25.18 20.11 -11.59
C ASP A 390 -25.38 21.30 -10.64
N PHE A 391 -26.54 21.38 -9.98
CA PHE A 391 -26.80 22.34 -8.90
C PHE A 391 -25.89 22.06 -7.70
N VAL A 392 -25.75 20.78 -7.31
CA VAL A 392 -24.84 20.36 -6.25
C VAL A 392 -23.39 20.71 -6.58
N LEU A 393 -22.93 20.42 -7.80
CA LEU A 393 -21.58 20.75 -8.25
C LEU A 393 -21.32 22.26 -8.20
N LYS A 394 -22.25 23.07 -8.73
CA LYS A 394 -22.12 24.53 -8.72
C LYS A 394 -22.15 25.09 -7.30
N ALA A 395 -23.06 24.60 -6.44
CA ALA A 395 -23.15 25.01 -5.04
C ALA A 395 -21.87 24.67 -4.27
N ALA A 396 -21.36 23.45 -4.44
CA ALA A 396 -20.10 23.02 -3.83
C ALA A 396 -18.93 23.88 -4.31
N ALA A 397 -18.84 24.16 -5.62
CA ALA A 397 -17.76 24.96 -6.17
C ALA A 397 -17.74 26.39 -5.60
N LEU A 398 -18.90 27.04 -5.52
CA LEU A 398 -19.04 28.38 -4.94
C LEU A 398 -18.80 28.38 -3.43
N ALA A 399 -19.21 27.33 -2.71
CA ALA A 399 -18.94 27.19 -1.29
C ALA A 399 -17.43 26.99 -1.02
N LEU A 400 -16.74 26.15 -1.80
CA LEU A 400 -15.29 25.92 -1.66
C LEU A 400 -14.48 27.21 -1.82
N LYS A 401 -14.91 28.12 -2.72
CA LYS A 401 -14.28 29.44 -2.89
C LYS A 401 -14.36 30.31 -1.63
N LYS A 402 -15.44 30.18 -0.85
CA LYS A 402 -15.62 30.89 0.43
C LYS A 402 -14.92 30.18 1.60
N HIS A 403 -14.65 28.88 1.45
CA HIS A 403 -14.09 28.00 2.49
C HIS A 403 -12.79 27.33 2.00
N PRO A 404 -11.70 28.10 1.80
CA PRO A 404 -10.46 27.58 1.22
C PRO A 404 -9.76 26.52 2.08
N ALA A 405 -10.09 26.42 3.37
CA ALA A 405 -9.58 25.35 4.23
C ALA A 405 -10.15 23.97 3.85
N VAL A 406 -11.40 23.90 3.38
CA VAL A 406 -12.03 22.66 2.89
C VAL A 406 -11.46 22.25 1.54
N ASN A 407 -11.09 23.23 0.70
CA ASN A 407 -10.43 23.01 -0.58
C ASN A 407 -8.91 22.85 -0.42
N SER A 408 -8.49 21.81 0.30
CA SER A 408 -7.08 21.59 0.66
C SER A 408 -6.66 20.12 0.56
N SER A 409 -5.35 19.87 0.63
CA SER A 409 -4.73 18.54 0.72
C SER A 409 -3.74 18.48 1.87
N TRP A 410 -3.74 17.38 2.60
CA TRP A 410 -2.70 17.04 3.57
C TRP A 410 -1.50 16.39 2.86
N LEU A 411 -0.33 17.02 2.87
CA LEU A 411 0.88 16.53 2.18
C LEU A 411 1.95 15.99 3.14
N GLY A 412 1.57 15.64 4.37
CA GLY A 412 2.50 15.18 5.41
C GLY A 412 3.10 16.34 6.20
N ASP A 413 4.00 17.11 5.59
CA ASP A 413 4.72 18.23 6.20
C ASP A 413 3.96 19.56 6.16
N LYS A 414 2.98 19.67 5.25
CA LYS A 414 2.22 20.90 5.01
C LYS A 414 0.80 20.62 4.55
N ILE A 415 -0.07 21.59 4.77
CA ILE A 415 -1.40 21.65 4.16
C ILE A 415 -1.33 22.52 2.91
N ARG A 416 -1.64 21.94 1.75
CA ARG A 416 -1.79 22.70 0.50
C ARG A 416 -3.23 23.17 0.38
N ARG A 417 -3.46 24.48 0.28
CA ARG A 417 -4.77 25.05 -0.05
C ARG A 417 -4.80 25.46 -1.53
N TYR A 418 -5.87 25.13 -2.23
CA TYR A 418 -5.99 25.44 -3.65
C TYR A 418 -6.78 26.73 -3.88
N SER A 419 -6.28 27.57 -4.78
CA SER A 419 -6.96 28.80 -5.24
C SER A 419 -7.97 28.53 -6.36
N TYR A 420 -7.81 27.42 -7.06
CA TYR A 420 -8.74 26.91 -8.06
C TYR A 420 -9.61 25.79 -7.47
N VAL A 421 -10.78 25.57 -8.08
CA VAL A 421 -11.74 24.56 -7.62
C VAL A 421 -11.98 23.53 -8.72
N ASN A 422 -11.42 22.33 -8.53
CA ASN A 422 -11.60 21.20 -9.43
C ASN A 422 -12.38 20.12 -8.70
N ILE A 423 -13.57 19.77 -9.20
CA ILE A 423 -14.42 18.80 -8.53
C ILE A 423 -14.37 17.46 -9.26
N GLY A 424 -13.86 16.44 -8.57
CA GLY A 424 -13.99 15.05 -8.96
C GLY A 424 -15.43 14.56 -8.77
N VAL A 425 -15.99 13.93 -9.79
CA VAL A 425 -17.35 13.37 -9.75
C VAL A 425 -17.25 11.86 -9.81
N ALA A 426 -17.62 11.18 -8.74
CA ALA A 426 -17.59 9.73 -8.67
C ALA A 426 -18.65 9.13 -9.62
N VAL A 427 -18.20 8.42 -10.66
CA VAL A 427 -19.04 7.72 -11.64
C VAL A 427 -18.82 6.22 -11.50
N ALA A 428 -19.90 5.50 -11.23
CA ALA A 428 -19.88 4.04 -11.19
C ALA A 428 -19.72 3.44 -12.60
N VAL A 429 -18.82 2.47 -12.73
CA VAL A 429 -18.58 1.66 -13.93
C VAL A 429 -18.49 0.18 -13.53
N ASP A 430 -18.66 -0.75 -14.47
CA ASP A 430 -18.77 -2.19 -14.15
C ASP A 430 -17.57 -2.74 -13.37
N GLU A 431 -16.36 -2.24 -13.67
CA GLU A 431 -15.13 -2.70 -13.03
C GLU A 431 -14.75 -1.91 -11.76
N GLY A 432 -15.53 -0.90 -11.36
CA GLY A 432 -15.25 -0.12 -10.15
C GLY A 432 -15.78 1.32 -10.19
N LEU A 433 -14.94 2.26 -9.76
CA LEU A 433 -15.28 3.67 -9.65
C LEU A 433 -14.23 4.50 -10.39
N LEU A 434 -14.68 5.37 -11.29
CA LEU A 434 -13.85 6.39 -11.92
C LEU A 434 -14.29 7.77 -11.43
N VAL A 435 -13.33 8.68 -11.31
CA VAL A 435 -13.57 10.03 -10.78
C VAL A 435 -13.13 11.08 -11.80
N PRO A 436 -13.88 11.30 -12.90
CA PRO A 436 -13.62 12.40 -13.80
C PRO A 436 -13.69 13.76 -13.09
N VAL A 437 -12.89 14.72 -13.54
CA VAL A 437 -12.68 16.01 -12.87
C VAL A 437 -13.24 17.17 -13.70
N ILE A 438 -14.21 17.89 -13.12
CA ILE A 438 -14.71 19.16 -13.63
C ILE A 438 -13.78 20.27 -13.14
N ARG A 439 -12.96 20.79 -14.05
CA ARG A 439 -11.97 21.84 -13.73
C ARG A 439 -12.59 23.22 -13.62
N ASN A 440 -12.06 24.05 -12.72
CA ASN A 440 -12.51 25.43 -12.49
C ASN A 440 -14.05 25.54 -12.41
N ALA A 441 -14.66 24.62 -11.65
CA ALA A 441 -16.12 24.50 -11.57
C ALA A 441 -16.79 25.78 -11.03
N ASP A 442 -16.06 26.59 -10.25
CA ASP A 442 -16.57 27.85 -9.71
C ASP A 442 -16.82 28.90 -10.80
N GLN A 443 -16.05 28.86 -11.89
CA GLN A 443 -16.10 29.82 -12.99
C GLN A 443 -17.11 29.44 -14.08
N LYS A 444 -17.61 28.20 -14.07
CA LYS A 444 -18.50 27.67 -15.12
C LYS A 444 -19.97 27.93 -14.82
N THR A 445 -20.78 28.06 -15.87
CA THR A 445 -22.23 28.13 -15.75
C THR A 445 -22.81 26.73 -15.48
N LEU A 446 -24.06 26.66 -15.01
CA LEU A 446 -24.75 25.37 -14.80
C LEU A 446 -24.85 24.54 -16.08
N SER A 447 -25.12 25.17 -17.22
CA SER A 447 -25.24 24.48 -18.51
C SER A 447 -23.91 23.93 -19.01
N THR A 448 -22.80 24.66 -18.80
CA THR A 448 -21.44 24.16 -19.10
C THR A 448 -21.09 22.98 -18.22
N ILE A 449 -21.35 23.06 -16.92
CA ILE A 449 -21.13 21.93 -15.99
C ILE A 449 -21.94 20.71 -16.43
N ALA A 450 -23.23 20.88 -16.72
CA ALA A 450 -24.10 19.79 -17.16
C ALA A 450 -23.60 19.11 -18.45
N ALA A 451 -23.12 19.90 -19.42
CA ALA A 451 -22.56 19.38 -20.66
C ALA A 451 -21.28 18.56 -20.42
N GLU A 452 -20.35 19.09 -19.61
CA GLU A 452 -19.09 18.42 -19.30
C GLU A 452 -19.29 17.15 -18.48
N VAL A 453 -20.17 17.18 -17.46
CA VAL A 453 -20.51 15.99 -16.67
C VAL A 453 -21.08 14.90 -17.57
N LYS A 454 -21.96 15.24 -18.50
CA LYS A 454 -22.54 14.28 -19.45
C LYS A 454 -21.47 13.68 -20.37
N ASP A 455 -20.57 14.50 -20.90
CA ASP A 455 -19.47 14.03 -21.77
C ASP A 455 -18.51 13.11 -21.01
N LEU A 456 -18.03 13.54 -19.84
CA LEU A 456 -17.10 12.77 -19.02
C LEU A 456 -17.71 11.49 -18.47
N ALA A 457 -18.98 11.51 -18.06
CA ALA A 457 -19.69 10.29 -17.65
C ALA A 457 -19.87 9.31 -18.83
N GLY A 458 -20.11 9.82 -20.04
CA GLY A 458 -20.12 9.00 -21.26
C GLY A 458 -18.77 8.35 -21.52
N LYS A 459 -17.69 9.14 -21.48
CA LYS A 459 -16.31 8.64 -21.62
C LYS A 459 -15.93 7.64 -20.54
N ALA A 460 -16.39 7.83 -19.30
CA ALA A 460 -16.14 6.91 -18.19
C ALA A 460 -16.75 5.53 -18.47
N LYS A 461 -18.03 5.51 -18.85
CA LYS A 461 -18.75 4.27 -19.19
C LYS A 461 -18.17 3.57 -20.42
N ASP A 462 -17.75 4.35 -21.41
CA ASP A 462 -17.11 3.84 -22.63
C ASP A 462 -15.64 3.43 -22.45
N LYS A 463 -15.06 3.58 -21.24
CA LYS A 463 -13.63 3.37 -20.95
C LYS A 463 -12.69 4.22 -21.83
N LYS A 464 -13.10 5.44 -22.18
CA LYS A 464 -12.35 6.39 -23.05
C LYS A 464 -11.77 7.59 -22.29
N LEU A 465 -11.90 7.62 -20.96
CA LEU A 465 -11.27 8.67 -20.16
C LEU A 465 -9.75 8.60 -20.30
N GLN A 466 -9.14 9.78 -20.39
CA GLN A 466 -7.69 9.92 -20.39
C GLN A 466 -7.21 10.23 -18.97
N PRO A 467 -5.92 10.03 -18.64
CA PRO A 467 -5.36 10.40 -17.33
C PRO A 467 -5.65 11.85 -16.92
N LYS A 468 -5.52 12.77 -17.88
CA LYS A 468 -5.90 14.18 -17.69
C LYS A 468 -7.36 14.38 -17.31
N ASP A 469 -8.26 13.45 -17.59
CA ASP A 469 -9.68 13.63 -17.30
C ASP A 469 -10.04 13.25 -15.85
N TRP A 470 -9.23 12.46 -15.14
CA TRP A 470 -9.48 12.05 -13.75
C TRP A 470 -8.43 12.53 -12.74
N GLU A 471 -7.34 13.17 -13.18
CA GLU A 471 -6.31 13.72 -12.30
C GLU A 471 -6.55 15.18 -11.90
N GLY A 472 -6.08 15.55 -10.70
CA GLY A 472 -6.04 16.93 -10.23
C GLY A 472 -7.37 17.45 -9.67
N SER A 473 -8.20 16.58 -9.11
CA SER A 473 -9.27 16.99 -8.21
C SER A 473 -8.70 17.73 -7.00
N THR A 474 -9.48 18.65 -6.45
CA THR A 474 -9.22 19.30 -5.16
C THR A 474 -10.33 19.02 -4.15
N PHE A 475 -11.45 18.47 -4.63
CA PHE A 475 -12.62 18.07 -3.87
C PHE A 475 -13.36 16.99 -4.66
N SER A 476 -14.01 16.05 -3.97
CA SER A 476 -14.77 14.98 -4.62
C SER A 476 -16.24 14.98 -4.20
N ILE A 477 -17.13 14.63 -5.12
CA ILE A 477 -18.57 14.43 -4.87
C ILE A 477 -18.96 13.03 -5.32
N SER A 478 -19.66 12.31 -4.44
CA SER A 478 -20.25 11.02 -4.73
C SER A 478 -21.75 11.07 -4.51
N ASN A 479 -22.52 10.67 -5.52
CA ASN A 479 -23.98 10.75 -5.48
C ASN A 479 -24.59 9.37 -5.72
N LEU A 480 -25.21 8.82 -4.66
CA LEU A 480 -25.93 7.55 -4.71
C LEU A 480 -27.45 7.73 -4.58
N GLY A 481 -27.94 8.97 -4.61
CA GLY A 481 -29.36 9.26 -4.53
C GLY A 481 -30.18 8.65 -5.67
N MET A 482 -29.56 8.43 -6.84
CA MET A 482 -30.21 7.72 -7.96
C MET A 482 -30.49 6.24 -7.68
N PHE A 483 -29.78 5.64 -6.73
CA PHE A 483 -29.99 4.25 -6.28
C PHE A 483 -30.95 4.15 -5.09
N GLY A 484 -31.58 5.27 -4.69
CA GLY A 484 -32.50 5.31 -3.56
C GLY A 484 -31.82 5.30 -2.19
N ILE A 485 -30.50 5.51 -2.13
CA ILE A 485 -29.75 5.63 -0.88
C ILE A 485 -30.05 6.97 -0.23
N ASP A 486 -30.52 6.95 1.02
CA ASP A 486 -30.90 8.17 1.74
C ASP A 486 -29.71 8.91 2.31
N GLU A 487 -28.72 8.18 2.82
CA GLU A 487 -27.55 8.71 3.49
C GLU A 487 -26.45 7.66 3.41
N PHE A 488 -25.21 8.09 3.17
CA PHE A 488 -24.04 7.23 3.24
C PHE A 488 -22.81 8.07 3.54
N THR A 489 -21.77 7.45 4.09
CA THR A 489 -20.46 8.06 4.28
C THR A 489 -19.53 7.58 3.17
N ALA A 490 -18.89 8.51 2.46
CA ALA A 490 -17.92 8.18 1.44
C ALA A 490 -16.50 8.18 2.04
N ILE A 491 -15.62 7.32 1.52
CA ILE A 491 -14.18 7.36 1.82
C ILE A 491 -13.57 8.48 0.98
N ILE A 492 -12.71 9.29 1.59
CA ILE A 492 -12.02 10.39 0.91
C ILE A 492 -11.19 9.82 -0.24
N ASN A 493 -11.14 10.54 -1.37
CA ASN A 493 -10.30 10.22 -2.52
C ASN A 493 -9.01 11.07 -2.44
N PRO A 494 -7.87 10.52 -1.98
CA PRO A 494 -6.64 11.30 -1.89
C PRO A 494 -6.21 11.82 -3.27
N PRO A 495 -5.62 13.02 -3.36
CA PRO A 495 -5.14 13.87 -2.26
C PRO A 495 -6.19 14.85 -1.69
N ASP A 496 -7.47 14.75 -2.05
CA ASP A 496 -8.51 15.65 -1.54
C ASP A 496 -8.61 15.53 0.00
N SER A 497 -8.89 16.61 0.73
CA SER A 497 -9.16 16.50 2.19
C SER A 497 -10.60 16.10 2.51
N CYS A 498 -11.51 16.23 1.54
CA CYS A 498 -12.93 16.06 1.78
C CYS A 498 -13.62 15.37 0.60
N ILE A 499 -14.68 14.62 0.92
CA ILE A 499 -15.63 14.10 -0.06
C ILE A 499 -17.06 14.35 0.40
N LEU A 500 -17.92 14.80 -0.50
CA LEU A 500 -19.34 15.04 -0.22
C LEU A 500 -20.19 13.90 -0.78
N ALA A 501 -20.84 13.17 0.10
CA ALA A 501 -21.82 12.14 -0.21
C ALA A 501 -23.22 12.74 -0.32
N ILE A 502 -23.91 12.47 -1.42
CA ILE A 502 -25.25 12.98 -1.73
C ILE A 502 -26.26 11.84 -1.74
N GLY A 503 -27.25 11.95 -0.85
CA GLY A 503 -28.38 11.02 -0.76
C GLY A 503 -29.53 11.35 -1.72
N SER A 504 -30.58 10.56 -1.64
CA SER A 504 -31.80 10.71 -2.44
C SER A 504 -32.60 11.94 -1.99
N ILE A 505 -33.32 12.56 -2.93
CA ILE A 505 -34.29 13.61 -2.61
C ILE A 505 -35.62 12.92 -2.30
N LYS A 506 -36.08 13.03 -1.05
CA LYS A 506 -37.34 12.43 -0.59
C LYS A 506 -38.31 13.48 -0.08
N GLN A 507 -39.59 13.29 -0.39
CA GLN A 507 -40.65 14.09 0.18
C GLN A 507 -40.87 13.66 1.63
N THR A 508 -40.69 14.60 2.55
CA THR A 508 -40.89 14.43 4.00
C THR A 508 -41.86 15.49 4.51
N VAL A 509 -42.36 15.34 5.73
CA VAL A 509 -43.20 16.38 6.35
C VAL A 509 -42.31 17.25 7.23
N LYS A 510 -42.20 18.54 6.92
CA LYS A 510 -41.55 19.54 7.78
C LYS A 510 -42.57 20.56 8.26
N PHE A 511 -42.37 21.02 9.49
CA PHE A 511 -43.19 22.06 10.07
C PHE A 511 -42.62 23.43 9.71
N GLU A 512 -43.42 24.27 9.05
CA GLU A 512 -43.16 25.70 8.92
C GLU A 512 -44.05 26.43 9.93
N GLY A 513 -43.47 26.78 11.08
CA GLY A 513 -44.27 27.21 12.25
C GLY A 513 -45.11 26.05 12.77
N GLU A 514 -46.43 26.24 12.84
CA GLU A 514 -47.38 25.20 13.27
C GLU A 514 -47.92 24.36 12.10
N VAL A 515 -47.60 24.70 10.85
CA VAL A 515 -48.17 24.04 9.67
C VAL A 515 -47.24 22.95 9.16
N ALA A 516 -47.72 21.70 9.15
CA ALA A 516 -47.06 20.59 8.48
C ALA A 516 -47.17 20.75 6.95
N LYS A 517 -46.03 20.82 6.26
CA LYS A 517 -45.96 20.90 4.79
C LYS A 517 -45.12 19.75 4.22
N PRO A 518 -45.56 19.13 3.11
CA PRO A 518 -44.70 18.26 2.33
C PRO A 518 -43.51 19.07 1.80
N THR A 519 -42.29 18.59 2.03
CA THR A 519 -41.03 19.25 1.70
C THR A 519 -40.08 18.24 1.08
N ASN A 520 -39.47 18.55 -0.06
CA ASN A 520 -38.45 17.70 -0.66
C ASN A 520 -37.11 17.93 0.04
N VAL A 521 -36.59 16.90 0.70
CA VAL A 521 -35.37 16.97 1.50
C VAL A 521 -34.30 16.07 0.91
N MET A 522 -33.10 16.61 0.78
CA MET A 522 -31.88 15.89 0.44
C MET A 522 -30.97 15.85 1.66
N LYS A 523 -30.48 14.66 2.01
CA LYS A 523 -29.42 14.50 3.00
C LYS A 523 -28.06 14.51 2.32
N VAL A 524 -27.10 15.20 2.93
CA VAL A 524 -25.71 15.18 2.49
C VAL A 524 -24.81 14.91 3.67
N THR A 525 -23.74 14.16 3.42
CA THR A 525 -22.73 13.83 4.43
C THR A 525 -21.36 14.20 3.90
N LEU A 526 -20.66 15.08 4.61
CA LEU A 526 -19.30 15.48 4.30
C LEU A 526 -18.35 14.63 5.14
N SER A 527 -17.51 13.84 4.48
CA SER A 527 -16.35 13.20 5.11
C SER A 527 -15.16 14.15 5.00
N CYS A 528 -14.42 14.32 6.10
CA CYS A 528 -13.30 15.24 6.19
C CYS A 528 -12.10 14.56 6.84
N ASP A 529 -10.91 14.88 6.36
CA ASP A 529 -9.66 14.62 7.06
C ASP A 529 -9.55 15.62 8.22
N HIS A 530 -9.70 15.12 9.46
CA HIS A 530 -9.74 15.96 10.65
C HIS A 530 -8.40 16.68 10.93
N ARG A 531 -7.32 16.34 10.20
CA ARG A 531 -6.03 17.05 10.31
C ARG A 531 -6.03 18.39 9.58
N SER A 532 -6.73 18.49 8.45
CA SER A 532 -6.78 19.70 7.63
C SER A 532 -8.07 20.51 7.80
N VAL A 533 -9.17 19.85 8.14
CA VAL A 533 -10.50 20.46 8.31
C VAL A 533 -11.05 20.09 9.68
N ASP A 534 -11.42 21.07 10.50
CA ASP A 534 -12.08 20.83 11.78
C ASP A 534 -13.62 20.85 11.64
N GLY A 535 -14.32 20.48 12.72
CA GLY A 535 -15.78 20.43 12.75
C GLY A 535 -16.46 21.78 12.48
N ALA A 536 -15.88 22.90 12.92
CA ALA A 536 -16.45 24.23 12.71
C ALA A 536 -16.31 24.67 11.24
N THR A 537 -15.14 24.42 10.65
CA THR A 537 -14.83 24.71 9.25
C THR A 537 -15.71 23.88 8.32
N GLY A 538 -15.79 22.56 8.56
CA GLY A 538 -16.67 21.67 7.80
C GLY A 538 -18.15 22.07 7.92
N ALA A 539 -18.61 22.43 9.13
CA ALA A 539 -19.98 22.90 9.34
C ALA A 539 -20.26 24.23 8.64
N SER A 540 -19.32 25.18 8.65
CA SER A 540 -19.46 26.47 7.97
C SER A 540 -19.56 26.33 6.45
N PHE A 541 -18.76 25.41 5.88
CA PHE A 541 -18.88 25.01 4.49
C PHE A 541 -20.26 24.43 4.18
N LEU A 542 -20.73 23.47 4.99
CA LEU A 542 -22.03 22.85 4.82
C LEU A 542 -23.18 23.86 4.95
N GLN A 543 -23.11 24.81 5.89
CA GLN A 543 -24.10 25.90 6.01
C GLN A 543 -24.16 26.75 4.73
N THR A 544 -23.00 27.08 4.17
CA THR A 544 -22.93 27.85 2.91
C THR A 544 -23.50 27.05 1.75
N PHE A 545 -23.11 25.78 1.64
CA PHE A 545 -23.61 24.85 0.62
C PHE A 545 -25.13 24.68 0.70
N LYS A 546 -25.68 24.45 1.90
CA LYS A 546 -27.12 24.42 2.18
C LYS A 546 -27.80 25.71 1.78
N GLY A 547 -27.27 26.86 2.18
CA GLY A 547 -27.84 28.17 1.84
C GLY A 547 -27.94 28.40 0.33
N LEU A 548 -26.94 27.95 -0.44
CA LEU A 548 -26.94 28.03 -1.90
C LEU A 548 -27.98 27.10 -2.54
N LEU A 549 -28.18 25.88 -2.03
CA LEU A 549 -29.19 24.97 -2.57
C LEU A 549 -30.62 25.33 -2.15
N GLU A 550 -30.80 25.81 -0.92
CA GLU A 550 -32.10 26.30 -0.43
C GLU A 550 -32.48 27.64 -1.08
N ASN A 551 -31.51 28.41 -1.60
CA ASN A 551 -31.75 29.68 -2.32
C ASN A 551 -30.91 29.74 -3.61
N PRO A 552 -31.28 28.95 -4.64
CA PRO A 552 -30.41 28.68 -5.78
C PRO A 552 -30.24 29.86 -6.74
N PHE A 553 -31.07 30.91 -6.64
CA PHE A 553 -30.85 32.18 -7.33
C PHE A 553 -29.50 32.81 -6.97
N GLY A 554 -29.03 32.64 -5.73
CA GLY A 554 -27.73 33.15 -5.29
C GLY A 554 -26.52 32.50 -5.98
N MET A 555 -26.72 31.40 -6.73
CA MET A 555 -25.67 30.77 -7.53
C MET A 555 -25.52 31.36 -8.94
N LEU A 556 -26.49 32.16 -9.38
CA LEU A 556 -26.58 32.69 -10.75
C LEU A 556 -26.01 34.11 -10.90
N VAL A 557 -25.68 34.77 -9.77
CA VAL A 557 -25.24 36.18 -9.71
C VAL A 557 -23.77 36.26 -9.36
#